data_AF-S7UPU9-F1
#
_entry.id   AF-S7UPU9-F1
#
_cell.length_a   1.000
_cell.length_b   1.000
_cell.length_c   1.000
_cell.angle_alpha   90.00
_cell.angle_beta   90.00
_cell.angle_gamma   90.00
#
_symmetry.space_group_name_H-M   'P 1'
#
loop_
_entity.id
_entity.type
_entity.pdbx_description
1 polymer ?
#
loop_
_entity_poly.entity_id
_entity_poly.type
_entity_poly.pdbx_seq_one_letter_code
_entity_poly.pdbx_strand_id
1 'polypeptide(L)' 'MITLRLDPDLENDVRVAARNLGLTKSELIRKSIIEYIGKLESLDAWESGKDLFGRYSSGRENLSVDRKAILKEKIRGKRK' A
#
# COMPACT_ATOMS: atom_id res chain seq x y z
N MET A 1 15.46 5.34 -23.10
CA MET A 1 15.74 3.91 -23.33
C MET A 1 16.37 3.37 -22.06
N ILE A 2 15.75 2.37 -21.44
CA ILE A 2 16.31 1.70 -20.25
C ILE A 2 16.95 0.39 -20.71
N THR A 3 18.12 0.06 -20.16
CA THR A 3 18.75 -1.24 -20.41
C THR A 3 18.49 -2.12 -19.19
N LEU A 4 17.65 -3.13 -19.36
CA LEU A 4 17.27 -4.07 -18.32
C LEU A 4 17.88 -5.43 -18.63
N ARG A 5 18.72 -5.96 -17.73
CA ARG A 5 19.17 -7.35 -17.81
C ARG A 5 18.11 -8.24 -17.19
N LEU A 6 17.64 -9.20 -17.96
CA LEU A 6 16.71 -10.24 -17.52
C LEU A 6 17.45 -11.57 -17.57
N ASP A 7 17.09 -12.47 -16.65
CA ASP A 7 17.55 -13.86 -16.76
C ASP A 7 17.02 -14.48 -18.08
N PRO A 8 17.78 -15.40 -18.71
CA PRO A 8 17.42 -15.96 -20.00
C PRO A 8 16.01 -16.59 -20.05
N ASP A 9 15.63 -17.26 -18.97
CA ASP A 9 14.31 -17.90 -18.84
C ASP A 9 13.19 -16.85 -18.82
N LEU A 10 13.36 -15.79 -18.05
CA LEU A 10 12.39 -14.69 -17.96
C LEU A 10 12.27 -13.94 -19.29
N GLU A 11 13.37 -13.75 -20.02
CA GLU A 11 13.31 -13.14 -21.35
C GLU A 11 12.49 -14.02 -22.32
N ASN A 12 12.66 -15.34 -22.23
CA ASN A 12 11.88 -16.28 -23.03
C ASN A 12 10.39 -16.21 -22.68
N ASP A 13 10.04 -16.17 -21.40
CA ASP A 13 8.65 -16.07 -20.95
C ASP A 13 7.99 -14.76 -21.42
N VAL A 14 8.69 -13.63 -21.28
CA VAL A 14 8.22 -12.32 -21.77
C VAL A 14 8.02 -12.37 -23.29
N ARG A 15 8.92 -13.03 -24.03
CA ARG A 15 8.80 -13.19 -25.49
C ARG A 15 7.57 -14.00 -25.87
N VAL A 16 7.32 -15.12 -25.21
CA VAL A 16 6.17 -16.00 -25.47
C VAL A 16 4.87 -15.28 -25.12
N ALA A 17 4.81 -14.64 -23.95
CA ALA A 17 3.65 -13.87 -23.52
C ALA A 17 3.33 -12.73 -24.48
N ALA A 18 4.34 -11.96 -24.90
CA ALA A 18 4.16 -10.87 -25.86
C ALA A 18 3.59 -11.38 -27.20
N ARG A 19 4.10 -12.51 -27.70
CA ARG A 19 3.61 -13.13 -28.93
C ARG A 19 2.16 -13.58 -28.80
N ASN A 20 1.79 -14.23 -27.71
CA ASN A 20 0.42 -14.71 -27.47
C ASN A 20 -0.59 -13.56 -27.35
N LEU A 21 -0.14 -12.41 -26.83
CA LEU A 21 -0.96 -11.21 -26.70
C LEU A 21 -0.94 -10.30 -27.94
N GLY A 22 -0.15 -10.64 -28.98
CA GLY A 22 0.01 -9.80 -30.17
C GLY A 22 0.70 -8.47 -29.89
N LEU A 23 1.51 -8.40 -28.82
CA LEU A 23 2.22 -7.19 -28.39
C LEU A 23 3.72 -7.29 -28.69
N THR A 24 4.38 -6.15 -28.76
CA THR A 24 5.86 -6.12 -28.75
C THR A 24 6.39 -6.37 -27.34
N LYS A 25 7.61 -6.91 -27.22
CA LYS A 25 8.27 -7.09 -25.91
C LYS A 25 8.28 -5.80 -25.09
N SER A 26 8.65 -4.68 -25.74
CA SER A 26 8.73 -3.37 -25.08
C SER A 26 7.37 -2.84 -24.62
N GLU A 27 6.30 -3.11 -25.37
CA GLU A 27 4.96 -2.70 -24.98
C GLU A 27 4.43 -3.52 -23.81
N LEU A 28 4.66 -4.85 -23.82
CA LEU A 28 4.31 -5.71 -22.70
C LEU A 28 5.02 -5.24 -21.42
N ILE A 29 6.34 -5.05 -21.47
CA ILE A 29 7.13 -4.58 -20.32
C ILE A 29 6.61 -3.25 -19.79
N ARG A 30 6.29 -2.30 -20.68
CA ARG A 30 5.76 -0.98 -20.29
C ARG A 30 4.42 -1.12 -19.56
N LYS A 31 3.49 -1.91 -20.10
CA LYS A 31 2.18 -2.15 -19.47
C LYS A 31 2.33 -2.82 -18.12
N SER A 32 3.20 -3.84 -18.01
CA SER A 32 3.47 -4.52 -16.76
C SER A 32 4.05 -3.59 -15.68
N ILE A 33 4.97 -2.69 -16.04
CA ILE A 33 5.53 -1.72 -15.08
C ILE A 33 4.45 -0.75 -14.60
N ILE A 34 3.63 -0.20 -15.50
CA ILE A 34 2.52 0.70 -15.14
C ILE A 34 1.54 0.00 -14.19
N GLU A 35 1.15 -1.23 -14.52
CA GLU A 35 0.23 -2.02 -13.69
C GLU A 35 0.83 -2.33 -12.32
N TYR A 36 2.12 -2.68 -12.26
CA TYR A 36 2.81 -2.96 -11.01
C TYR A 36 2.90 -1.72 -10.11
N ILE A 37 3.25 -0.56 -10.66
CA ILE A 37 3.28 0.70 -9.91
C ILE A 37 1.88 1.07 -9.41
N GLY A 38 0.85 0.96 -10.25
CA GLY A 38 -0.53 1.24 -9.84
C GLY A 38 -1.01 0.33 -8.69
N LYS A 39 -0.52 -0.92 -8.61
CA LYS A 39 -0.77 -1.78 -7.45
C LYS A 39 -0.06 -1.29 -6.18
N LEU A 40 1.15 -0.72 -6.30
CA LEU A 40 1.87 -0.17 -5.16
C LEU A 40 1.23 1.12 -4.61
N GLU A 41 0.61 1.94 -5.46
CA GLU A 41 -0.09 3.16 -5.02
C GLU A 41 -1.25 2.88 -4.05
N SER A 42 -1.82 1.66 -4.07
CA SER A 42 -2.86 1.24 -3.12
C SER A 42 -2.37 1.01 -1.68
N LEU A 43 -1.06 1.12 -1.43
CA LEU A 43 -0.45 0.90 -0.11
C LEU A 43 -0.43 2.14 0.79
N ASP A 44 -1.09 3.26 0.41
CA ASP A 44 -1.19 4.39 1.33
C ASP A 44 -2.03 4.00 2.55
N ALA A 45 -1.35 3.87 3.69
CA ALA A 45 -1.94 3.46 4.97
C ALA A 45 -3.09 4.40 5.38
N TRP A 46 -3.05 5.65 4.91
CA TRP A 46 -4.14 6.60 5.10
C TRP A 46 -5.41 6.18 4.36
N GLU A 47 -5.33 5.87 3.06
CA GLU A 47 -6.49 5.45 2.27
C GLU A 47 -7.06 4.13 2.79
N SER A 48 -6.19 3.18 3.15
CA SER A 48 -6.59 1.89 3.71
C SER A 48 -7.32 2.01 5.06
N GLY A 49 -6.98 3.02 5.87
CA GLY A 49 -7.57 3.23 7.19
C GLY A 49 -8.68 4.28 7.23
N LYS A 50 -8.90 5.03 6.15
CA LYS A 50 -9.84 6.17 6.08
C LYS A 50 -11.25 5.82 6.56
N ASP A 51 -11.73 4.63 6.20
CA ASP A 51 -13.04 4.17 6.61
C ASP A 51 -13.09 3.77 8.09
N LEU A 52 -11.97 3.55 8.76
CA LEU A 52 -11.90 3.21 10.19
C LEU A 52 -11.60 4.45 11.05
N PHE A 53 -10.92 5.45 10.50
CA PHE A 53 -10.64 6.71 11.17
C PHE A 53 -11.92 7.56 11.31
N GLY A 54 -12.07 8.25 12.44
CA GLY A 54 -13.17 9.20 12.66
C GLY A 54 -14.57 8.62 12.85
N ARG A 55 -14.79 7.30 12.72
CA ARG A 55 -16.11 6.68 12.95
C ARG A 55 -16.64 6.81 14.39
N TYR A 56 -15.73 6.90 15.35
CA TYR A 56 -16.08 7.05 16.77
C TYR A 56 -15.35 8.25 17.34
N SER A 57 -16.11 9.24 17.79
CA SER A 57 -15.56 10.37 18.55
C SER A 57 -15.67 10.06 20.04
N SER A 58 -14.59 10.33 20.77
CA SER A 58 -14.56 10.20 22.23
C SER A 58 -15.15 11.41 22.96
N GLY A 59 -15.63 12.41 22.19
CA GLY A 59 -15.99 13.74 22.69
C GLY A 59 -14.82 14.54 23.26
N ARG A 60 -13.58 14.05 23.15
CA ARG A 60 -12.37 14.68 23.70
C ARG A 60 -11.32 14.86 22.62
N GLU A 61 -10.90 16.11 22.42
CA GLU A 61 -9.92 16.48 21.40
C GLU A 61 -8.47 16.25 21.84
N ASN A 62 -8.23 16.09 23.14
CA ASN A 62 -6.89 15.99 23.74
C ASN A 62 -6.41 14.55 24.00
N LEU A 63 -7.09 13.53 23.46
CA LEU A 63 -6.73 12.13 23.72
C LEU A 63 -5.29 11.77 23.32
N SER A 64 -4.79 12.36 22.24
CA SER A 64 -3.41 12.12 21.77
C SER A 64 -2.39 12.87 22.61
N VAL A 65 -2.68 14.15 22.92
CA VAL A 65 -1.79 15.06 23.65
C VAL A 65 -1.63 14.61 25.11
N ASP A 66 -2.74 14.34 25.79
CA ASP A 66 -2.76 14.04 27.22
C ASP A 66 -2.82 12.54 27.51
N ARG A 67 -2.40 11.70 26.56
CA ARG A 67 -2.57 10.23 26.58
C ARG A 67 -2.16 9.59 27.92
N LYS A 68 -1.04 10.05 28.50
CA LYS A 68 -0.47 9.47 29.73
C LYS A 68 -1.29 9.84 30.97
N ALA A 69 -1.78 11.09 31.04
CA ALA A 69 -2.58 11.56 32.16
C ALA A 69 -3.95 10.85 32.17
N ILE A 70 -4.62 10.81 31.01
CA ILE A 70 -5.92 10.15 30.83
C ILE A 70 -5.83 8.65 31.14
N LEU A 71 -4.76 7.98 30.69
CA LEU A 71 -4.58 6.55 30.96
C LEU A 71 -4.39 6.28 32.47
N LYS A 72 -3.59 7.09 33.16
CA LYS A 72 -3.34 6.96 34.60
C LYS A 72 -4.62 7.14 35.40
N GLU A 73 -5.45 8.12 35.03
CA GLU A 73 -6.76 8.37 35.64
C GLU A 73 -7.70 7.16 35.48
N LYS A 74 -7.83 6.63 34.25
CA LYS A 74 -8.65 5.43 33.98
C LYS A 74 -8.21 4.21 34.78
N ILE A 75 -6.90 3.95 34.87
CA ILE A 75 -6.37 2.79 35.61
C ILE A 75 -6.66 2.94 37.11
N ARG A 76 -6.48 4.13 37.67
CA ARG A 76 -6.77 4.40 39.08
C ARG A 76 -8.26 4.24 39.39
N GLY A 77 -9.14 4.68 38.49
CA GLY A 77 -10.59 4.50 38.62
C GLY A 77 -11.06 3.04 38.65
N LYS A 78 -10.34 2.13 37.97
CA LYS A 78 -10.63 0.68 37.99
C LYS A 78 -10.13 -0.05 39.24
N ARG A 79 -9.21 0.55 40.00
CA ARG A 79 -8.63 -0.04 41.22
C ARG A 79 -9.33 0.42 42.51
N LYS A 80 -10.46 1.10 42.38
CA LYS A 80 -11.43 1.33 43.45
C LYS A 80 -12.47 0.22 43.40
#